data_AF-A0A7L3DIZ5-F1
#
_entry.id   AF-A0A7L3DIZ5-F1
#
_cell.length_a   1.000
_cell.length_b   1.000
_cell.length_c   1.000
_cell.angle_alpha   90.00
_cell.angle_beta   90.00
_cell.angle_gamma   90.00
#
_symmetry.space_group_name_H-M   'P 1'
#
loop_
_entity.id
_entity.type
_entity.pdbx_description
1 polymer ?
#
loop_
_entity_poly.entity_id
_entity_poly.type
_entity_poly.pdbx_seq_one_letter_code
_entity_poly.pdbx_strand_id
1 'polypeptide(L)'
;EWDRWLLMGLIGTAVGMLGFLIHQIIDSLIKLKWDLVENYLQVSKRKSDGNIHMTWLCTLGFGLAMVALSSGSVLFFCPAGSPSGLPEIIGYLNGTSIQHLFNIKTFLGTFVSCMLAVASGLFCGPEGPMIHLGALLGCGLSQLQSDTLGIHLPIFTRFRNSADKRSFITAGAGAGIASVFRAPIGGLLFTLEEVSSFWDIRLAWQTFFCCLMATFTTDLLSSSLYGFVYRGHFGFFEAEKRIIFWNLLDVNVLAFVPTILLGILGGLLGALFVSLNIRINKLRMQFFNSIPKLSLRKTSKLLETVLILVSKQYGSLDYIIFTVANEGSIFLMCCIAPHLFLSVAAAALLAENGKQGITYLFKRGTHEEFGYTSLCTALAFYFILSCWTAGSAVASGLVIPLLYTGALYGRIIGLVLVSIFGVQTNEYGAWIDPGLFAAIGAASFFSGVSRLTISLTVIMVSMLS
;
A
#
# COMPACT_ATOMS: atom_id res chain seq x y z
N GLU A 1 -17.42 -7.82 -31.71
CA GLU A 1 -16.72 -6.69 -31.05
C GLU A 1 -17.40 -6.31 -29.74
N TRP A 2 -18.73 -6.23 -29.68
CA TRP A 2 -19.50 -6.07 -28.44
C TRP A 2 -19.14 -7.09 -27.34
N ASP A 3 -18.88 -8.33 -27.74
CA ASP A 3 -18.39 -9.42 -26.88
C ASP A 3 -17.13 -9.06 -26.09
N ARG A 4 -16.21 -8.32 -26.71
CA ARG A 4 -14.95 -7.88 -26.06
C ARG A 4 -15.19 -6.78 -25.04
N TRP A 5 -16.04 -5.80 -25.36
CA TRP A 5 -16.41 -4.73 -24.43
C TRP A 5 -17.17 -5.26 -23.22
N LEU A 6 -18.09 -6.20 -23.44
CA LEU A 6 -18.81 -6.89 -22.38
C LEU A 6 -17.83 -7.64 -21.46
N LEU A 7 -16.87 -8.38 -22.02
CA LEU A 7 -15.87 -9.09 -21.24
C LEU A 7 -14.96 -8.12 -20.44
N MET A 8 -14.55 -6.99 -21.02
CA MET A 8 -13.81 -5.94 -20.30
C MET A 8 -14.63 -5.36 -19.14
N GLY A 9 -15.93 -5.11 -19.35
CA GLY A 9 -16.83 -4.67 -18.28
C GLY A 9 -16.96 -5.71 -17.17
N LEU A 10 -17.11 -6.99 -17.51
CA LEU A 10 -17.16 -8.08 -16.54
C LEU A 10 -15.86 -8.20 -15.74
N ILE A 11 -14.70 -8.11 -16.39
CA ILE A 11 -13.39 -8.09 -15.71
C ILE A 11 -13.32 -6.90 -14.76
N GLY A 12 -13.67 -5.69 -15.22
CA GLY A 12 -13.69 -4.49 -14.38
C GLY A 12 -14.57 -4.65 -13.14
N THR A 13 -15.82 -5.11 -13.31
CA THR A 13 -16.74 -5.34 -12.17
C THR A 13 -16.22 -6.39 -11.19
N ALA A 14 -15.65 -7.50 -11.67
CA ALA A 14 -15.07 -8.54 -10.82
C ALA A 14 -13.85 -8.03 -10.04
N VAL A 15 -12.97 -7.26 -10.70
CA VAL A 15 -11.80 -6.64 -10.06
C VAL A 15 -12.22 -5.59 -9.03
N GLY A 16 -13.25 -4.78 -9.32
CA GLY A 16 -13.78 -3.82 -8.36
C GLY A 16 -14.42 -4.49 -7.13
N MET A 17 -15.17 -5.57 -7.33
CA MET A 17 -15.71 -6.38 -6.23
C MET A 17 -14.59 -6.98 -5.37
N LEU A 18 -13.53 -7.49 -6.00
CA LEU A 18 -12.35 -7.98 -5.29
C LEU A 18 -11.65 -6.86 -4.51
N GLY A 19 -11.50 -5.69 -5.12
CA GLY A 19 -10.95 -4.49 -4.50
C GLY A 19 -11.69 -4.09 -3.24
N PHE A 20 -13.03 -4.04 -3.31
CA PHE A 20 -13.90 -3.81 -2.17
C PHE A 20 -13.71 -4.88 -1.07
N LEU A 21 -13.71 -6.16 -1.43
CA LEU A 21 -13.56 -7.27 -0.46
C LEU A 21 -12.24 -7.21 0.30
N ILE A 22 -11.13 -6.93 -0.39
CA ILE A 22 -9.80 -6.82 0.24
C ILE A 22 -9.79 -5.71 1.28
N HIS A 23 -10.24 -4.50 0.92
CA HIS A 23 -10.30 -3.38 1.85
C HIS A 23 -11.20 -3.70 3.05
N GLN A 24 -12.37 -4.27 2.78
CA GLN A 24 -13.35 -4.56 3.82
C GLN A 24 -12.83 -5.58 4.84
N ILE A 25 -12.14 -6.62 4.38
CA ILE A 25 -11.61 -7.64 5.30
C ILE A 25 -10.38 -7.12 6.03
N ILE A 26 -9.50 -6.33 5.39
CA ILE A 26 -8.37 -5.68 6.07
C ILE A 26 -8.89 -4.79 7.21
N ASP A 27 -9.87 -3.93 6.95
CA ASP A 27 -10.45 -3.05 7.96
C ASP A 27 -11.09 -3.85 9.11
N SER A 28 -11.81 -4.93 8.80
CA SER A 28 -12.40 -5.81 9.81
C SER A 28 -11.35 -6.52 10.66
N LEU A 29 -10.25 -7.00 10.07
CA LEU A 29 -9.16 -7.63 10.80
C LEU A 29 -8.39 -6.63 11.69
N ILE A 30 -8.17 -5.41 11.18
CA ILE A 30 -7.54 -4.33 11.94
C ILE A 30 -8.43 -3.92 13.12
N LYS A 31 -9.74 -3.75 12.91
CA LYS A 31 -10.70 -3.48 14.00
C LYS A 31 -10.72 -4.58 15.03
N LEU A 32 -10.83 -5.85 14.61
CA LEU A 32 -10.80 -6.98 15.53
C LEU A 32 -9.52 -7.00 16.37
N LYS A 33 -8.37 -6.73 15.77
CA LYS A 33 -7.09 -6.61 16.48
C LYS A 33 -7.15 -5.50 17.53
N TRP A 34 -7.59 -4.30 17.16
CA TRP A 34 -7.61 -3.15 18.06
C TRP A 34 -8.71 -3.24 19.13
N ASP A 35 -9.88 -3.79 18.82
CA ASP A 35 -10.98 -4.02 19.79
C ASP A 35 -10.54 -5.01 20.88
N LEU A 36 -9.81 -6.07 20.51
CA LEU A 36 -9.24 -7.00 21.48
C LEU A 36 -8.21 -6.28 22.37
N VAL A 37 -7.31 -5.50 21.77
CA VAL A 37 -6.29 -4.74 22.51
C VAL A 37 -6.94 -3.74 23.46
N GLU A 38 -7.99 -3.04 23.04
CA GLU A 38 -8.75 -2.09 23.86
C GLU A 38 -9.44 -2.79 25.02
N ASN A 39 -10.06 -3.96 24.80
CA ASN A 39 -10.64 -4.76 25.88
C ASN A 39 -9.58 -5.16 26.93
N TYR A 40 -8.39 -5.59 26.50
CA TYR A 40 -7.28 -5.90 27.43
C TYR A 40 -6.75 -4.66 28.15
N LEU A 41 -6.67 -3.51 27.46
CA LEU A 41 -6.29 -2.23 28.06
C LEU A 41 -7.27 -1.81 29.16
N GLN A 42 -8.58 -1.89 28.91
CA GLN A 42 -9.60 -1.53 29.89
C GLN A 42 -9.58 -2.46 31.11
N VAL A 43 -9.38 -3.76 30.90
CA VAL A 43 -9.21 -4.73 32.00
C VAL A 43 -7.96 -4.44 32.82
N SER A 44 -6.83 -4.10 32.16
CA SER A 44 -5.58 -3.74 32.84
C SER A 44 -5.72 -2.44 33.63
N LYS A 45 -6.37 -1.41 33.06
CA LYS A 45 -6.67 -0.15 33.76
C LYS A 45 -7.51 -0.38 35.03
N ARG A 46 -8.54 -1.24 34.95
CA ARG A 46 -9.46 -1.50 36.06
C ARG A 46 -8.83 -2.23 37.25
N LYS A 47 -7.77 -3.02 37.01
CA LYS A 47 -7.11 -3.80 38.07
C LYS A 47 -6.00 -3.04 38.80
N SER A 48 -5.62 -1.83 38.38
CA SER A 48 -4.47 -1.07 38.91
C SER A 48 -3.12 -1.83 38.91
N ASP A 49 -3.06 -3.03 38.33
CA ASP A 49 -1.85 -3.75 37.96
C ASP A 49 -1.51 -3.36 36.52
N GLY A 50 -0.65 -2.34 36.39
CA GLY A 50 -0.19 -1.78 35.12
C GLY A 50 0.76 -2.70 34.36
N ASN A 51 0.32 -3.91 33.98
CA ASN A 51 1.12 -4.85 33.20
C ASN A 51 1.14 -4.46 31.71
N ILE A 52 1.74 -3.30 31.40
CA ILE A 52 1.97 -2.77 30.04
C ILE A 52 2.65 -3.82 29.15
N HIS A 53 3.54 -4.63 29.73
CA HIS A 53 4.21 -5.73 29.06
C HIS A 53 3.25 -6.80 28.52
N MET A 54 2.17 -7.10 29.25
CA MET A 54 1.19 -8.10 28.80
C MET A 54 0.38 -7.58 27.60
N THR A 55 -0.06 -6.32 27.63
CA THR A 55 -0.75 -5.71 26.48
C THR A 55 0.17 -5.68 25.25
N TRP A 56 1.43 -5.31 25.43
CA TRP A 56 2.41 -5.34 24.34
C TRP A 56 2.62 -6.76 23.79
N LEU A 57 2.77 -7.77 24.66
CA LEU A 57 2.89 -9.16 24.24
C LEU A 57 1.65 -9.66 23.50
N CYS A 58 0.44 -9.27 23.91
CA CYS A 58 -0.79 -9.60 23.19
C CYS A 58 -0.81 -8.95 21.80
N THR A 59 -0.49 -7.66 21.67
CA THR A 59 -0.43 -6.97 20.36
C THR A 59 0.59 -7.62 19.42
N LEU A 60 1.77 -7.97 19.96
CA LEU A 60 2.83 -8.63 19.23
C LEU A 60 2.43 -10.05 18.84
N GLY A 61 1.79 -10.80 19.74
CA GLY A 61 1.30 -12.15 19.49
C GLY A 61 0.29 -12.22 18.35
N PHE A 62 -0.69 -11.32 18.33
CA PHE A 62 -1.66 -11.24 17.22
C PHE A 62 -1.00 -10.87 15.90
N GLY A 63 -0.10 -9.88 15.90
CA GLY A 63 0.67 -9.51 14.71
C GLY A 63 1.50 -10.68 14.16
N LEU A 64 2.22 -11.38 15.03
CA LEU A 64 3.03 -12.54 14.67
C LEU A 64 2.20 -13.70 14.12
N ALA A 65 1.04 -13.98 14.72
CA ALA A 65 0.13 -15.00 14.22
C ALA A 65 -0.34 -14.68 12.79
N MET A 66 -0.74 -13.43 12.54
CA MET A 66 -1.16 -12.99 11.20
C MET A 66 -0.02 -13.05 10.16
N VAL A 67 1.20 -12.60 10.49
CA VAL A 67 2.35 -12.67 9.58
C VAL A 67 2.76 -14.12 9.30
N ALA A 68 2.80 -14.98 10.32
CA ALA A 68 3.17 -16.38 10.15
C ALA A 68 2.17 -17.11 9.23
N LEU A 69 0.87 -16.85 9.39
CA LEU A 69 -0.16 -17.37 8.49
C LEU A 69 0.01 -16.81 7.07
N SER A 70 0.24 -15.50 6.93
CA SER A 70 0.47 -14.86 5.63
C SER A 70 1.66 -15.46 4.88
N SER A 71 2.82 -15.54 5.53
CA SER A 71 4.03 -16.09 4.91
C SER A 71 3.88 -17.59 4.64
N GLY A 72 3.20 -18.32 5.53
CA GLY A 72 2.85 -19.72 5.33
C GLY A 72 1.99 -19.94 4.08
N SER A 73 0.97 -19.09 3.84
CA SER A 73 0.15 -19.16 2.63
C SER A 73 1.01 -19.06 1.36
N VAL A 74 1.94 -18.11 1.27
CA VAL A 74 2.81 -17.97 0.09
C VAL A 74 3.76 -19.16 -0.06
N LEU A 75 4.43 -19.58 1.02
CA LEU A 75 5.49 -20.59 0.96
C LEU A 75 4.96 -22.03 0.74
N PHE A 76 3.75 -22.32 1.20
CA PHE A 76 3.17 -23.68 1.12
C PHE A 76 2.10 -23.82 0.03
N PHE A 77 1.30 -22.79 -0.25
CA PHE A 77 0.23 -22.88 -1.26
C PHE A 77 0.64 -22.37 -2.65
N CYS A 78 1.55 -21.41 -2.76
CA CYS A 78 1.93 -20.84 -4.06
C CYS A 78 3.17 -21.55 -4.67
N PRO A 79 3.03 -22.27 -5.80
CA PRO A 79 4.14 -23.00 -6.42
C PRO A 79 5.20 -22.10 -7.08
N ALA A 80 4.85 -20.87 -7.43
CA ALA A 80 5.73 -19.92 -8.12
C ALA A 80 6.63 -19.10 -7.17
N GLY A 81 6.44 -19.17 -5.85
CA GLY A 81 7.36 -18.63 -4.84
C GLY A 81 7.62 -17.11 -4.86
N SER A 82 6.93 -16.32 -5.70
CA SER A 82 7.11 -14.86 -5.77
C SER A 82 6.04 -14.10 -4.97
N PRO A 83 6.44 -13.23 -4.04
CA PRO A 83 5.51 -12.47 -3.20
C PRO A 83 4.77 -11.33 -3.92
N SER A 84 5.40 -10.61 -4.86
CA SER A 84 4.81 -9.39 -5.45
C SER A 84 4.04 -9.63 -6.75
N GLY A 85 4.54 -10.51 -7.63
CA GLY A 85 3.89 -10.90 -8.88
C GLY A 85 3.92 -9.87 -10.02
N LEU A 86 4.19 -8.59 -9.73
CA LEU A 86 4.25 -7.54 -10.74
C LEU A 86 5.39 -7.76 -11.76
N PRO A 87 6.65 -8.02 -11.36
CA PRO A 87 7.73 -8.28 -12.32
C PRO A 87 7.44 -9.49 -13.21
N GLU A 88 6.79 -10.53 -12.69
CA GLU A 88 6.42 -11.72 -13.46
C GLU A 88 5.33 -11.41 -14.49
N ILE A 89 4.35 -10.56 -14.15
CA ILE A 89 3.34 -10.10 -15.10
C ILE A 89 3.96 -9.25 -16.20
N ILE A 90 4.85 -8.33 -15.84
CA ILE A 90 5.58 -7.51 -16.82
C ILE A 90 6.40 -8.42 -17.75
N GLY A 91 7.10 -9.41 -17.19
CA GLY A 91 7.81 -10.43 -17.95
C GLY A 91 6.87 -11.19 -18.90
N TYR A 92 5.71 -11.63 -18.42
CA TYR A 92 4.74 -12.36 -19.23
C TYR A 92 4.17 -11.52 -20.37
N LEU A 93 3.78 -10.28 -20.07
CA LEU A 93 3.27 -9.36 -21.05
C LEU A 93 4.35 -8.96 -22.06
N ASN A 94 5.63 -8.93 -21.68
CA ASN A 94 6.73 -8.72 -22.62
C ASN A 94 7.12 -9.97 -23.42
N GLY A 95 6.39 -11.08 -23.27
CA GLY A 95 6.49 -12.27 -24.12
C GLY A 95 7.23 -13.45 -23.50
N THR A 96 7.61 -13.39 -22.22
CA THR A 96 8.24 -14.54 -21.53
C THR A 96 7.19 -15.48 -20.94
N SER A 97 7.27 -16.78 -21.24
CA SER A 97 6.31 -17.75 -20.69
C SER A 97 6.72 -18.20 -19.29
N ILE A 98 6.09 -17.64 -18.25
CA ILE A 98 6.30 -18.07 -16.86
C ILE A 98 5.22 -19.09 -16.49
N GLN A 99 5.65 -20.29 -16.09
CA GLN A 99 4.73 -21.36 -15.69
C GLN A 99 4.05 -21.04 -14.34
N HIS A 100 2.79 -21.45 -14.21
CA HIS A 100 1.98 -21.34 -12.98
C HIS A 100 1.70 -19.92 -12.45
N LEU A 101 2.02 -18.88 -13.24
CA LEU A 101 1.73 -17.49 -12.88
C LEU A 101 0.23 -17.26 -12.67
N PHE A 102 -0.61 -17.79 -13.57
CA PHE A 102 -2.06 -17.54 -13.58
C PHE A 102 -2.91 -18.63 -12.90
N ASN A 103 -2.35 -19.40 -11.96
CA ASN A 103 -3.08 -20.49 -11.29
C ASN A 103 -4.02 -19.97 -10.20
N ILE A 104 -5.15 -20.68 -9.98
CA ILE A 104 -6.11 -20.37 -8.88
C ILE A 104 -5.45 -20.51 -7.51
N LYS A 105 -4.51 -21.44 -7.35
CA LYS A 105 -3.72 -21.57 -6.11
C LYS A 105 -2.91 -20.30 -5.82
N THR A 106 -2.32 -19.70 -6.85
CA THR A 106 -1.60 -18.42 -6.75
C THR A 106 -2.57 -17.29 -6.38
N PHE A 107 -3.75 -17.24 -7.01
CA PHE A 107 -4.80 -16.28 -6.66
C PHE A 107 -5.19 -16.34 -5.18
N LEU A 108 -5.55 -17.53 -4.67
CA LEU A 108 -5.98 -17.69 -3.27
C LEU A 108 -4.84 -17.41 -2.29
N GLY A 109 -3.63 -17.90 -2.56
CA GLY A 109 -2.48 -17.69 -1.70
C GLY A 109 -2.05 -16.22 -1.61
N THR A 110 -2.04 -15.51 -2.75
CA THR A 110 -1.75 -14.07 -2.80
C THR A 110 -2.85 -13.24 -2.12
N PHE A 111 -4.13 -13.57 -2.35
CA PHE A 111 -5.27 -12.91 -1.70
C PHE A 111 -5.18 -13.00 -0.17
N VAL A 112 -5.10 -14.22 0.38
CA VAL A 112 -5.03 -14.45 1.83
C VAL A 112 -3.76 -13.84 2.43
N SER A 113 -2.61 -14.02 1.77
CA SER A 113 -1.35 -13.47 2.27
C SER A 113 -1.39 -11.94 2.35
N CYS A 114 -1.88 -11.26 1.30
CA CYS A 114 -1.97 -9.81 1.26
C CYS A 114 -2.81 -9.25 2.42
N MET A 115 -3.98 -9.83 2.68
CA MET A 115 -4.90 -9.31 3.70
C MET A 115 -4.34 -9.49 5.11
N LEU A 116 -3.76 -10.66 5.41
CA LEU A 116 -3.13 -10.94 6.70
C LEU A 116 -1.85 -10.13 6.90
N ALA A 117 -1.08 -9.91 5.84
CA ALA A 117 0.13 -9.10 5.88
C ALA A 117 -0.16 -7.64 6.25
N VAL A 118 -1.12 -7.02 5.54
CA VAL A 118 -1.51 -5.64 5.80
C VAL A 118 -2.16 -5.51 7.18
N ALA A 119 -3.05 -6.43 7.57
CA ALA A 119 -3.69 -6.42 8.88
C ALA A 119 -2.70 -6.58 10.06
N SER A 120 -1.60 -7.31 9.85
CA SER A 120 -0.55 -7.47 10.86
C SER A 120 0.18 -6.17 11.20
N GLY A 121 0.16 -5.17 10.30
CA GLY A 121 0.85 -3.90 10.46
C GLY A 121 2.30 -3.89 9.96
N LEU A 122 2.70 -4.90 9.17
CA LEU A 122 3.95 -4.91 8.41
C LEU A 122 4.01 -3.71 7.44
N PHE A 123 5.20 -3.23 7.10
CA PHE A 123 5.39 -2.10 6.14
C PHE A 123 5.08 -2.53 4.70
N CYS A 124 3.79 -2.71 4.42
CA CYS A 124 3.29 -3.17 3.14
C CYS A 124 1.89 -2.61 2.89
N GLY A 125 1.48 -2.63 1.62
CA GLY A 125 0.12 -2.29 1.21
C GLY A 125 -0.46 -3.29 0.21
N PRO A 126 -1.79 -3.25 -0.02
CA PRO A 126 -2.49 -4.16 -0.92
C PRO A 126 -2.33 -3.78 -2.41
N GLU A 127 -1.75 -2.62 -2.72
CA GLU A 127 -1.69 -2.04 -4.07
C GLU A 127 -1.01 -2.99 -5.06
N GLY A 128 0.17 -3.50 -4.71
CA GLY A 128 0.96 -4.40 -5.58
C GLY A 128 0.26 -5.73 -5.86
N PRO A 129 -0.15 -6.48 -4.82
CA PRO A 129 -0.92 -7.70 -4.99
C PRO A 129 -2.22 -7.50 -5.78
N MET A 130 -2.87 -6.34 -5.67
CA MET A 130 -4.09 -6.06 -6.46
C MET A 130 -3.82 -6.06 -7.97
N ILE A 131 -2.68 -5.55 -8.42
CA ILE A 131 -2.29 -5.59 -9.85
C ILE A 131 -2.24 -7.05 -10.31
N HIS A 132 -1.64 -7.91 -9.49
CA HIS A 132 -1.52 -9.32 -9.80
C HIS A 132 -2.86 -10.05 -9.78
N LEU A 133 -3.68 -9.82 -8.76
CA LEU A 133 -5.01 -10.42 -8.68
C LEU A 133 -5.93 -9.92 -9.81
N GLY A 134 -5.80 -8.66 -10.23
CA GLY A 134 -6.49 -8.11 -11.39
C GLY A 134 -6.07 -8.77 -12.70
N ALA A 135 -4.75 -8.97 -12.91
CA ALA A 135 -4.20 -9.71 -14.04
C ALA A 135 -4.70 -11.18 -14.06
N LEU A 136 -4.76 -11.83 -12.89
CA LEU A 136 -5.31 -13.17 -12.70
C LEU A 136 -6.78 -13.26 -13.06
N LEU A 137 -7.60 -12.29 -12.65
CA LEU A 137 -9.01 -12.21 -13.03
C LEU A 137 -9.17 -11.97 -14.53
N GLY A 138 -8.38 -11.09 -15.13
CA GLY A 138 -8.35 -10.88 -16.58
C GLY A 138 -7.99 -12.15 -17.36
N CYS A 139 -7.01 -12.93 -16.87
CA CYS A 139 -6.68 -14.24 -17.44
C CYS A 139 -7.81 -15.26 -17.24
N GLY A 140 -8.34 -15.40 -16.02
CA GLY A 140 -9.34 -16.40 -15.69
C GLY A 140 -10.67 -16.18 -16.42
N LEU A 141 -11.18 -14.95 -16.41
CA LEU A 141 -12.45 -14.60 -17.04
C LEU A 141 -12.40 -14.58 -18.56
N SER A 142 -11.24 -14.31 -19.17
CA SER A 142 -11.11 -14.37 -20.63
C SER A 142 -11.07 -15.79 -21.18
N GLN A 143 -10.51 -16.74 -20.42
CA GLN A 143 -10.38 -18.13 -20.86
C GLN A 143 -11.57 -19.01 -20.44
N LEU A 144 -12.13 -18.76 -19.24
CA LEU A 144 -13.18 -19.57 -18.57
C LEU A 144 -12.90 -21.08 -18.63
N GLN A 145 -11.62 -21.43 -18.53
CA GLN A 145 -11.13 -22.79 -18.39
C GLN A 145 -10.30 -22.84 -17.11
N SER A 146 -10.60 -23.82 -16.27
CA SER A 146 -9.82 -24.10 -15.08
C SER A 146 -9.51 -25.58 -15.01
N ASP A 147 -8.27 -25.94 -15.34
CA ASP A 147 -7.77 -27.31 -15.18
C ASP A 147 -7.77 -27.74 -13.71
N THR A 148 -7.67 -26.78 -12.78
CA THR A 148 -7.67 -27.06 -11.33
C THR A 148 -9.07 -27.36 -10.80
N LEU A 149 -10.11 -26.74 -11.35
CA LEU A 149 -11.51 -26.95 -10.93
C LEU A 149 -12.26 -27.93 -11.86
N GLY A 150 -11.65 -28.37 -12.96
CA GLY A 150 -12.31 -29.21 -13.97
C GLY A 150 -13.44 -28.51 -14.72
N ILE A 151 -13.49 -27.17 -14.67
CA ILE A 151 -14.56 -26.37 -15.29
C ILE A 151 -14.11 -25.92 -16.68
N HIS A 152 -14.81 -26.36 -17.70
CA HIS A 152 -14.62 -25.95 -19.09
C HIS A 152 -15.94 -25.40 -19.65
N LEU A 153 -16.17 -24.10 -19.51
CA LEU A 153 -17.36 -23.47 -20.07
C LEU A 153 -17.13 -23.16 -21.56
N PRO A 154 -18.07 -23.46 -22.47
CA PRO A 154 -17.96 -23.14 -23.90
C PRO A 154 -18.33 -21.67 -24.21
N ILE A 155 -18.02 -20.76 -23.28
CA ILE A 155 -18.32 -19.33 -23.39
C ILE A 155 -17.00 -18.60 -23.67
N PHE A 156 -17.01 -17.61 -24.56
CA PHE A 156 -15.82 -16.82 -24.96
C PHE A 156 -14.66 -17.61 -25.58
N THR A 157 -14.94 -18.74 -26.25
CA THR A 157 -13.92 -19.57 -26.92
C THR A 157 -13.07 -18.80 -27.93
N ARG A 158 -13.63 -17.76 -28.56
CA ARG A 158 -12.95 -16.83 -29.47
C ARG A 158 -11.71 -16.16 -28.84
N PHE A 159 -11.77 -15.83 -27.56
CA PHE A 159 -10.73 -15.07 -26.85
C PHE A 159 -9.61 -15.96 -26.28
N ARG A 160 -9.59 -17.25 -26.63
CA ARG A 160 -8.55 -18.21 -26.22
C ARG A 160 -7.24 -18.09 -27.00
N ASN A 161 -7.01 -16.95 -27.64
CA ASN A 161 -5.75 -16.63 -28.31
C ASN A 161 -4.81 -15.85 -27.36
N SER A 162 -3.50 -16.05 -27.49
CA SER A 162 -2.46 -15.35 -26.74
C SER A 162 -2.55 -13.83 -26.85
N ALA A 163 -2.90 -13.29 -28.03
CA ALA A 163 -3.01 -11.84 -28.25
C ALA A 163 -4.14 -11.21 -27.42
N ASP A 164 -5.32 -11.84 -27.44
CA ASP A 164 -6.48 -11.38 -26.69
C ASP A 164 -6.29 -11.61 -25.19
N LYS A 165 -5.75 -12.77 -24.81
CA LYS A 165 -5.37 -13.08 -23.44
C LYS A 165 -4.44 -12.01 -22.85
N ARG A 166 -3.40 -11.62 -23.58
CA ARG A 166 -2.49 -10.52 -23.20
C ARG A 166 -3.26 -9.22 -22.96
N SER A 167 -4.15 -8.86 -23.88
CA SER A 167 -4.98 -7.65 -23.79
C SER A 167 -5.86 -7.63 -22.53
N PHE A 168 -6.53 -8.73 -22.20
CA PHE A 168 -7.38 -8.84 -21.02
C PHE A 168 -6.59 -8.85 -19.71
N ILE A 169 -5.41 -9.47 -19.69
CA ILE A 169 -4.51 -9.45 -18.54
C ILE A 169 -4.03 -8.02 -18.27
N THR A 170 -3.61 -7.30 -19.32
CA THR A 170 -3.22 -5.89 -19.22
C THR A 170 -4.38 -5.03 -18.68
N ALA A 171 -5.60 -5.20 -19.22
CA ALA A 171 -6.76 -4.46 -18.74
C ALA A 171 -7.13 -4.79 -17.29
N GLY A 172 -7.01 -6.05 -16.88
CA GLY A 172 -7.23 -6.49 -15.50
C GLY A 172 -6.18 -5.94 -14.52
N ALA A 173 -4.91 -5.88 -14.92
CA ALA A 173 -3.84 -5.26 -14.13
C ALA A 173 -4.11 -3.76 -13.88
N GLY A 174 -4.52 -3.02 -14.92
CA GLY A 174 -4.90 -1.61 -14.80
C GLY A 174 -6.14 -1.40 -13.94
N ALA A 175 -7.15 -2.25 -14.10
CA ALA A 175 -8.34 -2.24 -13.26
C ALA A 175 -8.03 -2.46 -11.78
N GLY A 176 -7.02 -3.29 -11.45
CA GLY A 176 -6.57 -3.50 -10.08
C GLY A 176 -6.04 -2.22 -9.44
N ILE A 177 -5.19 -1.48 -10.16
CA ILE A 177 -4.64 -0.19 -9.72
C ILE A 177 -5.73 0.86 -9.61
N ALA A 178 -6.58 0.94 -10.64
CA ALA A 178 -7.71 1.84 -10.67
C ALA A 178 -8.60 1.62 -9.45
N SER A 179 -8.90 0.37 -9.09
CA SER A 179 -9.71 0.05 -7.91
C SER A 179 -9.08 0.48 -6.57
N VAL A 180 -7.76 0.45 -6.43
CA VAL A 180 -7.10 0.77 -5.14
C VAL A 180 -6.96 2.28 -4.96
N PHE A 181 -6.47 2.98 -5.98
CA PHE A 181 -6.30 4.43 -5.94
C PHE A 181 -7.59 5.18 -6.28
N ARG A 182 -8.62 4.48 -6.71
CA ARG A 182 -9.90 5.03 -7.19
C ARG A 182 -9.70 6.05 -8.33
N ALA A 183 -8.73 5.78 -9.18
CA ALA A 183 -8.28 6.66 -10.26
C ALA A 183 -8.24 5.88 -11.59
N PRO A 184 -9.30 5.92 -12.41
CA PRO A 184 -9.40 5.09 -13.62
C PRO A 184 -8.39 5.51 -14.71
N ILE A 185 -8.14 6.81 -14.85
CA ILE A 185 -7.14 7.33 -15.80
C ILE A 185 -5.72 6.97 -15.33
N GLY A 186 -5.47 7.03 -14.02
CA GLY A 186 -4.19 6.60 -13.44
C GLY A 186 -3.89 5.12 -13.70
N GLY A 187 -4.89 4.25 -13.57
CA GLY A 187 -4.77 2.82 -13.90
C GLY A 187 -4.46 2.57 -15.38
N LEU A 188 -5.14 3.26 -16.30
CA LEU A 188 -4.84 3.19 -17.73
C LEU A 188 -3.40 3.61 -18.03
N LEU A 189 -2.99 4.78 -17.55
CA LEU A 189 -1.66 5.32 -17.81
C LEU A 189 -0.57 4.43 -17.19
N PHE A 190 -0.81 3.86 -16.01
CA PHE A 190 0.12 2.90 -15.43
C PHE A 190 0.31 1.69 -16.34
N THR A 191 -0.78 1.17 -16.93
CA THR A 191 -0.65 0.01 -17.84
C THR A 191 0.12 0.33 -19.12
N LEU A 192 0.04 1.59 -19.58
CA LEU A 192 0.79 2.10 -20.72
C LEU A 192 2.27 2.31 -20.38
N GLU A 193 2.58 2.78 -19.17
CA GLU A 193 3.94 3.12 -18.75
C GLU A 193 4.74 1.89 -18.30
N GLU A 194 4.14 0.97 -17.54
CA GLU A 194 4.87 -0.13 -16.87
C GLU A 194 4.55 -1.52 -17.39
N VAL A 195 3.28 -1.76 -17.75
CA VAL A 195 2.75 -3.14 -17.82
C VAL A 195 2.90 -3.74 -19.22
N SER A 196 2.88 -2.92 -20.26
CA SER A 196 2.96 -3.42 -21.64
C SER A 196 3.60 -2.43 -22.61
N SER A 197 4.54 -2.93 -23.41
CA SER A 197 5.25 -2.14 -24.43
C SER A 197 4.49 -1.96 -25.74
N PHE A 198 3.46 -2.75 -26.01
CA PHE A 198 2.70 -2.70 -27.27
C PHE A 198 1.23 -2.39 -27.01
N TRP A 199 0.73 -1.33 -27.64
CA TRP A 199 -0.63 -0.84 -27.45
C TRP A 199 -1.26 -0.32 -28.73
N ASP A 200 -2.54 -0.64 -28.87
CA ASP A 200 -3.43 -0.02 -29.85
C ASP A 200 -4.35 0.97 -29.14
N ILE A 201 -4.72 2.06 -29.82
CA ILE A 201 -5.66 3.06 -29.26
C ILE A 201 -7.01 2.45 -28.87
N ARG A 202 -7.45 1.40 -29.59
CA ARG A 202 -8.66 0.65 -29.26
C ARG A 202 -8.54 -0.09 -27.94
N LEU A 203 -7.37 -0.70 -27.68
CA LEU A 203 -7.10 -1.36 -26.41
C LEU A 203 -7.06 -0.35 -25.26
N ALA A 204 -6.50 0.84 -25.49
CA ALA A 204 -6.50 1.91 -24.49
C ALA A 204 -7.92 2.29 -24.05
N TRP A 205 -8.86 2.49 -24.99
CA TRP A 205 -10.26 2.77 -24.66
C TRP A 205 -10.96 1.62 -23.92
N GLN A 206 -10.66 0.37 -24.30
CA GLN A 206 -11.20 -0.81 -23.63
C GLN A 206 -10.66 -0.98 -22.21
N THR A 207 -9.36 -0.76 -22.02
CA THR A 207 -8.72 -0.77 -20.69
C THR A 207 -9.26 0.38 -19.84
N PHE A 208 -9.46 1.56 -20.42
CA PHE A 208 -10.08 2.69 -19.74
C PHE A 208 -11.49 2.33 -19.23
N PHE A 209 -12.32 1.73 -20.08
CA PHE A 209 -13.65 1.26 -19.69
C PHE A 209 -13.60 0.19 -18.59
N CYS A 210 -12.66 -0.77 -18.68
CA CYS A 210 -12.42 -1.76 -17.64
C CYS A 210 -12.05 -1.10 -16.29
N CYS A 211 -11.13 -0.13 -16.32
CA CYS A 211 -10.72 0.63 -15.13
C CYS A 211 -11.88 1.44 -14.53
N LEU A 212 -12.67 2.10 -15.38
CA LEU A 212 -13.85 2.86 -14.97
C LEU A 212 -14.87 1.96 -14.27
N MET A 213 -15.12 0.77 -14.82
CA MET A 213 -16.02 -0.19 -14.19
C MET A 213 -15.50 -0.69 -12.85
N ALA A 214 -14.19 -0.97 -12.74
CA ALA A 214 -13.59 -1.37 -11.47
C ALA A 214 -13.74 -0.27 -10.41
N THR A 215 -13.43 0.99 -10.74
CA THR A 215 -13.60 2.12 -9.82
C THR A 215 -15.04 2.32 -9.41
N PHE A 216 -15.96 2.26 -10.38
CA PHE A 216 -17.39 2.41 -10.13
C PHE A 216 -17.91 1.34 -9.17
N THR A 217 -17.57 0.07 -9.42
CA THR A 217 -18.02 -1.04 -8.56
C THR A 217 -17.44 -0.93 -7.15
N THR A 218 -16.16 -0.59 -7.01
CA THR A 218 -15.53 -0.41 -5.68
C THR A 218 -16.19 0.72 -4.91
N ASP A 219 -16.44 1.85 -5.56
CA ASP A 219 -17.03 3.03 -4.92
C ASP A 219 -18.49 2.83 -4.53
N LEU A 220 -19.27 2.20 -5.42
CA LEU A 220 -20.66 1.86 -5.16
C LEU A 220 -20.80 0.91 -3.95
N LEU A 221 -19.95 -0.12 -3.88
CA LEU A 221 -19.97 -1.08 -2.77
C LEU A 221 -19.46 -0.47 -1.47
N SER A 222 -18.37 0.31 -1.53
CA SER A 222 -17.81 0.98 -0.34
C SER A 222 -18.72 2.05 0.27
N SER A 223 -19.61 2.67 -0.51
CA SER A 223 -20.60 3.60 0.02
C SER A 223 -21.73 2.89 0.76
N SER A 224 -22.17 1.76 0.22
CA SER A 224 -23.25 0.96 0.79
C SER A 224 -22.85 0.21 2.06
N LEU A 225 -21.63 -0.34 2.05
CA LEU A 225 -21.14 -1.29 3.05
C LEU A 225 -19.86 -0.76 3.68
N TYR A 226 -19.87 -0.67 5.01
CA TYR A 226 -18.67 -0.42 5.81
C TYR A 226 -18.63 -1.37 6.99
N GLY A 227 -17.58 -2.18 7.12
CA GLY A 227 -17.53 -3.22 8.15
C GLY A 227 -18.39 -4.46 7.84
N PHE A 228 -18.77 -4.68 6.58
CA PHE A 228 -19.88 -5.57 6.18
C PHE A 228 -21.26 -5.18 6.76
N VAL A 229 -21.36 -3.99 7.37
CA VAL A 229 -22.61 -3.43 7.86
C VAL A 229 -23.19 -2.51 6.80
N TYR A 230 -24.45 -2.75 6.46
CA TYR A 230 -25.21 -1.92 5.53
C TYR A 230 -25.59 -0.59 6.18
N ARG A 231 -25.17 0.53 5.58
CA ARG A 231 -25.43 1.88 6.11
C ARG A 231 -26.67 2.56 5.54
N GLY A 232 -27.42 1.92 4.66
CA GLY A 232 -28.64 2.52 4.07
C GLY A 232 -28.38 3.51 2.92
N HIS A 233 -27.12 3.75 2.55
CA HIS A 233 -26.73 4.73 1.52
C HIS A 233 -26.30 4.09 0.20
N PHE A 234 -26.98 3.02 -0.24
CA PHE A 234 -26.70 2.43 -1.56
C PHE A 234 -26.99 3.47 -2.67
N GLY A 235 -26.00 3.75 -3.51
CA GLY A 235 -26.11 4.69 -4.63
C GLY A 235 -25.68 6.13 -4.34
N PHE A 236 -25.34 6.49 -3.09
CA PHE A 236 -24.68 7.76 -2.81
C PHE A 236 -23.18 7.64 -3.09
N PHE A 237 -22.56 8.66 -3.68
CA PHE A 237 -21.11 8.72 -3.81
C PHE A 237 -20.59 9.67 -2.74
N GLU A 238 -20.02 9.13 -1.66
CA GLU A 238 -19.47 9.93 -0.56
C GLU A 238 -18.21 10.67 -1.06
N ALA A 239 -18.38 11.93 -1.46
CA ALA A 239 -17.31 12.79 -1.99
C ALA A 239 -16.32 13.27 -0.90
N GLU A 240 -16.73 13.21 0.36
CA GLU A 240 -16.05 13.87 1.49
C GLU A 240 -14.69 13.26 1.88
N LYS A 241 -14.36 12.05 1.42
CA LYS A 241 -13.09 11.36 1.80
C LYS A 241 -11.93 11.54 0.83
N ARG A 242 -12.08 12.30 -0.26
CA ARG A 242 -11.06 12.40 -1.33
C ARG A 242 -10.37 13.76 -1.42
N ILE A 243 -11.10 14.83 -1.13
CA ILE A 243 -10.57 16.19 -1.24
C ILE A 243 -9.81 16.52 0.05
N ILE A 244 -8.52 16.18 0.12
CA ILE A 244 -7.64 16.60 1.23
C ILE A 244 -7.40 18.12 1.16
N PHE A 245 -7.57 18.71 -0.03
CA PHE A 245 -7.33 20.10 -0.33
C PHE A 245 -8.63 20.84 -0.70
N TRP A 246 -9.49 21.08 0.28
CA TRP A 246 -10.78 21.76 0.12
C TRP A 246 -10.70 23.17 -0.51
N ASN A 247 -9.53 23.81 -0.43
CA ASN A 247 -9.26 25.07 -1.11
C ASN A 247 -8.14 24.85 -2.13
N LEU A 248 -8.42 25.19 -3.41
CA LEU A 248 -7.40 25.43 -4.42
C LEU A 248 -6.35 26.34 -3.78
N LEU A 249 -5.20 25.78 -3.51
CA LEU A 249 -4.13 26.48 -2.85
C LEU A 249 -3.31 27.06 -3.97
N ASP A 250 -3.39 28.38 -4.13
CA ASP A 250 -2.67 29.09 -5.18
C ASP A 250 -1.18 28.93 -4.93
N VAL A 251 -0.58 28.01 -5.67
CA VAL A 251 0.84 27.70 -5.58
C VAL A 251 1.59 28.83 -6.29
N ASN A 252 2.32 29.63 -5.52
CA ASN A 252 3.18 30.65 -6.10
C ASN A 252 4.31 30.02 -6.91
N VAL A 253 4.79 30.76 -7.93
CA VAL A 253 5.95 30.37 -8.74
C VAL A 253 7.20 30.11 -7.88
N LEU A 254 7.31 30.76 -6.72
CA LEU A 254 8.39 30.53 -5.75
C LEU A 254 8.41 29.10 -5.19
N ALA A 255 7.28 28.41 -5.15
CA ALA A 255 7.22 27.01 -4.71
C ALA A 255 7.97 26.06 -5.65
N PHE A 256 8.21 26.44 -6.91
CA PHE A 256 8.96 25.61 -7.84
C PHE A 256 10.37 25.31 -7.34
N VAL A 257 11.05 26.29 -6.72
CA VAL A 257 12.43 26.10 -6.22
C VAL A 257 12.51 24.97 -5.18
N PRO A 258 11.73 24.98 -4.07
CA PRO A 258 11.75 23.87 -3.13
C PRO A 258 11.20 22.57 -3.71
N THR A 259 10.26 22.60 -4.68
CA THR A 259 9.82 21.36 -5.35
C THR A 259 10.92 20.71 -6.18
N ILE A 260 11.77 21.48 -6.87
CA ILE A 260 12.91 20.96 -7.62
C ILE A 260 13.92 20.33 -6.66
N LEU A 261 14.21 20.98 -5.53
CA LEU A 261 15.07 20.43 -4.49
C LEU A 261 14.52 19.10 -3.94
N LEU A 262 13.22 19.04 -3.65
CA LEU A 262 12.54 17.80 -3.26
C LEU A 262 12.65 16.71 -4.33
N GLY A 263 12.53 17.07 -5.61
CA GLY A 263 12.71 16.16 -6.74
C GLY A 263 14.12 15.55 -6.78
N ILE A 264 15.16 16.39 -6.63
CA ILE A 264 16.56 15.95 -6.62
C ILE A 264 16.81 15.02 -5.41
N LEU A 265 16.35 15.42 -4.22
CA LEU A 265 16.49 14.62 -3.00
C LEU A 265 15.73 13.29 -3.10
N GLY A 266 14.49 13.31 -3.60
CA GLY A 266 13.69 12.11 -3.83
C GLY A 266 14.31 11.15 -4.83
N GLY A 267 14.92 11.67 -5.90
CA GLY A 267 15.68 10.88 -6.87
C GLY A 267 16.93 10.23 -6.28
N LEU A 268 17.70 10.97 -5.46
CA LEU A 268 18.91 10.47 -4.82
C LEU A 268 18.61 9.44 -3.72
N LEU A 269 17.65 9.74 -2.84
CA LEU A 269 17.17 8.81 -1.81
C LEU A 269 16.52 7.58 -2.45
N GLY A 270 15.78 7.74 -3.55
CA GLY A 270 15.20 6.63 -4.30
C GLY A 270 16.26 5.73 -4.92
N ALA A 271 17.31 6.29 -5.51
CA ALA A 271 18.45 5.52 -6.02
C ALA A 271 19.18 4.75 -4.90
N LEU A 272 19.34 5.37 -3.73
CA LEU A 272 19.90 4.73 -2.55
C LEU A 272 19.00 3.57 -2.06
N PHE A 273 17.69 3.79 -2.00
CA PHE A 273 16.69 2.78 -1.65
C PHE A 273 16.76 1.56 -2.58
N VAL A 274 16.80 1.79 -3.90
CA VAL A 274 16.92 0.71 -4.90
C VAL A 274 18.24 -0.03 -4.75
N SER A 275 19.36 0.68 -4.57
CA SER A 275 20.69 0.07 -4.39
C SER A 275 20.75 -0.83 -3.16
N LEU A 276 20.19 -0.37 -2.03
CA LEU A 276 20.10 -1.16 -0.80
C LEU A 276 19.20 -2.38 -0.99
N ASN A 277 18.03 -2.23 -1.61
CA ASN A 277 17.13 -3.34 -1.90
C ASN A 277 17.80 -4.43 -2.76
N ILE A 278 18.54 -4.03 -3.80
CA ILE A 278 19.30 -4.98 -4.63
C ILE A 278 20.35 -5.72 -3.80
N ARG A 279 21.08 -5.01 -2.92
CA ARG A 279 22.09 -5.64 -2.05
C ARG A 279 21.45 -6.61 -1.05
N ILE A 280 20.37 -6.21 -0.38
CA ILE A 280 19.62 -7.06 0.57
C ILE A 280 19.10 -8.31 -0.15
N ASN A 281 18.51 -8.17 -1.33
CA ASN A 281 18.01 -9.31 -2.09
C ASN A 281 19.13 -10.24 -2.59
N LYS A 282 20.29 -9.70 -2.98
CA LYS A 282 21.47 -10.53 -3.29
C LYS A 282 21.96 -11.31 -2.07
N LEU A 283 22.05 -10.67 -0.90
CA LEU A 283 22.44 -11.32 0.36
C LEU A 283 21.45 -12.42 0.75
N ARG A 284 20.15 -12.17 0.63
CA ARG A 284 19.11 -13.19 0.84
C ARG A 284 19.27 -14.38 -0.09
N MET A 285 19.51 -14.13 -1.37
CA MET A 285 19.69 -15.20 -2.33
C MET A 285 20.92 -16.06 -2.00
N GLN A 286 22.04 -15.45 -1.60
CA GLN A 286 23.22 -16.17 -1.13
C GLN A 286 22.93 -16.98 0.13
N PHE A 287 22.29 -16.37 1.14
CA PHE A 287 21.97 -17.01 2.41
C PHE A 287 20.99 -18.19 2.25
N PHE A 288 19.89 -17.98 1.53
CA PHE A 288 18.87 -19.01 1.34
C PHE A 288 19.28 -20.11 0.36
N ASN A 289 20.16 -19.83 -0.60
CA ASN A 289 20.72 -20.87 -1.48
C ASN A 289 21.78 -21.72 -0.77
N SER A 290 22.41 -21.21 0.29
CA SER A 290 23.32 -22.01 1.12
C SER A 290 22.62 -23.12 1.91
N ILE A 291 21.28 -23.08 2.03
CA ILE A 291 20.48 -24.06 2.77
C ILE A 291 19.97 -25.13 1.79
N PRO A 292 20.49 -26.37 1.84
CA PRO A 292 20.13 -27.41 0.87
C PRO A 292 18.74 -28.01 1.12
N LYS A 293 18.26 -28.03 2.37
CA LYS A 293 16.96 -28.61 2.72
C LYS A 293 15.82 -27.61 2.46
N LEU A 294 14.88 -27.98 1.59
CA LEU A 294 13.74 -27.14 1.22
C LEU A 294 12.88 -26.73 2.42
N SER A 295 12.60 -27.64 3.35
CA SER A 295 11.81 -27.34 4.56
C SER A 295 12.50 -26.27 5.42
N LEU A 296 13.81 -26.41 5.64
CA LEU A 296 14.60 -25.46 6.42
C LEU A 296 14.71 -24.09 5.73
N ARG A 297 14.72 -24.07 4.39
CA ARG A 297 14.68 -22.83 3.59
C ARG A 297 13.33 -22.12 3.71
N LYS A 298 12.22 -22.85 3.78
CA LYS A 298 10.89 -22.25 3.99
C LYS A 298 10.75 -21.69 5.40
N THR A 299 11.19 -22.43 6.42
CA THR A 299 11.12 -21.96 7.81
C THR A 299 12.04 -20.76 8.06
N SER A 300 13.23 -20.69 7.44
CA SER A 300 14.11 -19.52 7.57
C SER A 300 13.54 -18.26 6.92
N LYS A 301 12.84 -18.39 5.78
CA LYS A 301 12.09 -17.27 5.16
C LYS A 301 10.94 -16.78 6.04
N LEU A 302 10.22 -17.71 6.67
CA LEU A 302 9.16 -17.36 7.64
C LEU A 302 9.77 -16.65 8.85
N LEU A 303 10.88 -17.15 9.39
CA LEU A 303 11.58 -16.53 10.51
C LEU A 303 12.01 -15.09 10.18
N GLU A 304 12.52 -14.82 8.98
CA GLU A 304 12.86 -13.47 8.54
C GLU A 304 11.66 -12.52 8.61
N THR A 305 10.49 -12.93 8.10
CA THR A 305 9.29 -12.10 8.12
C THR A 305 8.81 -11.79 9.55
N VAL A 306 8.92 -12.77 10.45
CA VAL A 306 8.65 -12.61 11.88
C VAL A 306 9.62 -11.62 12.50
N LEU A 307 10.91 -11.71 12.18
CA LEU A 307 11.95 -10.85 12.73
C LEU A 307 11.73 -9.38 12.32
N ILE A 308 11.35 -9.14 11.07
CA ILE A 308 10.98 -7.79 10.58
C ILE A 308 9.82 -7.20 11.39
N LEU A 309 8.78 -8.00 11.67
CA LEU A 309 7.64 -7.53 12.47
C LEU A 309 8.06 -7.24 13.91
N VAL A 310 8.88 -8.10 14.52
CA VAL A 310 9.40 -7.88 15.88
C VAL A 310 10.21 -6.58 15.92
N SER A 311 11.10 -6.34 14.97
CA SER A 311 11.88 -5.10 14.87
C SER A 311 10.98 -3.87 14.73
N LYS A 312 9.91 -3.96 13.92
CA LYS A 312 8.89 -2.90 13.81
C LYS A 312 8.19 -2.64 15.15
N GLN A 313 7.77 -3.69 15.83
CA GLN A 313 7.02 -3.59 17.08
C GLN A 313 7.90 -3.08 18.23
N TYR A 314 9.21 -3.35 18.17
CA TYR A 314 10.20 -2.78 19.08
C TYR A 314 10.31 -1.26 18.92
N GLY A 315 10.33 -0.75 17.68
CA GLY A 315 10.31 0.71 17.43
C GLY A 315 9.00 1.40 17.85
N SER A 316 7.92 0.64 18.03
CA SER A 316 6.60 1.13 18.46
C SER A 316 6.32 0.93 19.95
N LEU A 317 7.27 0.36 20.72
CA LEU A 317 7.14 0.11 22.16
C LEU A 317 6.79 1.38 22.93
N ASP A 318 7.52 2.45 22.64
CA ASP A 318 7.40 3.76 23.28
C ASP A 318 6.00 4.39 23.11
N TYR A 319 5.32 4.13 21.98
CA TYR A 319 3.94 4.57 21.74
C TYR A 319 2.91 3.83 22.60
N ILE A 320 3.06 2.50 22.71
CA ILE A 320 2.12 1.66 23.45
C ILE A 320 2.25 1.93 24.95
N ILE A 321 3.48 2.13 25.45
CA ILE A 321 3.73 2.51 26.84
C ILE A 321 3.06 3.85 27.17
N PHE A 322 3.05 4.81 26.24
CA PHE A 322 2.51 6.15 26.46
C PHE A 322 0.98 6.25 26.28
N THR A 323 0.39 5.52 25.32
CA THR A 323 -1.08 5.46 25.13
C THR A 323 -1.81 4.77 26.29
N VAL A 324 -1.16 3.82 26.97
CA VAL A 324 -1.67 3.25 28.23
C VAL A 324 -1.62 4.29 29.36
N ALA A 325 -0.64 5.19 29.35
CA ALA A 325 -0.35 6.13 30.43
C ALA A 325 -1.19 7.41 30.42
N ASN A 326 -1.71 7.87 29.26
CA ASN A 326 -2.51 9.10 29.18
C ASN A 326 -3.79 8.91 28.34
N GLU A 327 -4.94 9.29 28.91
CA GLU A 327 -6.18 9.47 28.17
C GLU A 327 -6.10 10.76 27.35
N GLY A 328 -5.93 10.66 26.04
CA GLY A 328 -6.01 11.83 25.18
C GLY A 328 -5.61 11.58 23.74
N SER A 329 -6.27 12.31 22.83
CA SER A 329 -5.94 12.45 21.42
C SER A 329 -4.45 12.79 21.21
N ILE A 330 -3.94 12.48 20.01
CA ILE A 330 -2.60 12.77 19.44
C ILE A 330 -2.02 14.16 19.84
N PHE A 331 -2.87 15.12 20.19
CA PHE A 331 -2.52 16.47 20.62
C PHE A 331 -1.73 16.55 21.95
N LEU A 332 -1.93 15.63 22.90
CA LEU A 332 -1.18 15.61 24.18
C LEU A 332 0.10 14.76 24.09
N MET A 333 0.53 14.43 22.87
CA MET A 333 1.55 13.40 22.60
C MET A 333 2.97 13.98 22.43
N CYS A 334 3.13 15.30 22.30
CA CYS A 334 4.43 15.91 21.99
C CYS A 334 5.12 16.62 23.17
N CYS A 335 4.45 16.84 24.31
CA CYS A 335 4.95 17.74 25.36
C CYS A 335 5.43 17.10 26.68
N ILE A 336 5.21 15.81 26.94
CA ILE A 336 5.28 15.29 28.33
C ILE A 336 6.52 14.43 28.65
N ALA A 337 7.30 13.95 27.69
CA ALA A 337 8.45 13.09 28.02
C ALA A 337 9.66 13.25 27.07
N PRO A 338 10.64 14.13 27.40
CA PRO A 338 11.92 14.20 26.69
C PRO A 338 12.89 13.04 27.02
N HIS A 339 12.50 12.08 27.87
CA HIS A 339 13.37 11.02 28.39
C HIS A 339 13.14 9.62 27.80
N LEU A 340 12.36 9.49 26.72
CA LEU A 340 12.13 8.20 26.05
C LEU A 340 13.03 8.06 24.80
N PHE A 341 13.46 6.82 24.49
CA PHE A 341 14.48 6.51 23.47
C PHE A 341 14.03 6.92 22.05
N LEU A 342 12.71 6.93 21.81
CA LEU A 342 12.06 7.50 20.65
C LEU A 342 10.98 8.50 21.10
N SER A 343 10.90 9.70 20.48
CA SER A 343 9.82 10.64 20.78
C SER A 343 8.45 9.99 20.53
N VAL A 344 7.47 10.19 21.42
CA VAL A 344 6.14 9.56 21.33
C VAL A 344 5.45 9.84 19.99
N ALA A 345 5.65 11.03 19.41
CA ALA A 345 5.16 11.39 18.08
C ALA A 345 5.74 10.51 16.95
N ALA A 346 7.02 10.14 17.02
CA ALA A 346 7.63 9.21 16.06
C ALA A 346 7.11 7.79 16.26
N ALA A 347 6.93 7.38 17.51
CA ALA A 347 6.41 6.06 17.84
C ALA A 347 4.95 5.91 17.35
N ALA A 348 4.14 6.97 17.42
CA ALA A 348 2.78 6.99 16.86
C ALA A 348 2.76 6.92 15.34
N LEU A 349 3.65 7.66 14.67
CA LEU A 349 3.86 7.58 13.23
C LEU A 349 4.32 6.18 12.78
N LEU A 350 5.00 5.41 13.63
CA LEU A 350 5.36 4.01 13.38
C LEU A 350 4.23 3.03 13.75
N ALA A 351 3.29 3.43 14.58
CA ALA A 351 2.15 2.61 15.00
C ALA A 351 1.00 2.68 14.00
N GLU A 352 0.64 3.89 13.56
CA GLU A 352 -0.37 4.16 12.53
C GLU A 352 0.21 3.99 11.12
N ASN A 353 0.60 2.77 10.80
CA ASN A 353 1.05 2.41 9.46
C ASN A 353 -0.12 2.38 8.48
N GLY A 354 0.09 2.89 7.27
CA GLY A 354 -0.85 2.73 6.16
C GLY A 354 -1.44 4.04 5.64
N LYS A 355 -2.65 3.95 5.10
CA LYS A 355 -3.37 5.07 4.50
C LYS A 355 -3.64 6.20 5.51
N GLN A 356 -3.95 5.86 6.77
CA GLN A 356 -4.21 6.84 7.82
C GLN A 356 -2.98 7.68 8.18
N GLY A 357 -1.81 7.05 8.35
CA GLY A 357 -0.55 7.76 8.58
C GLY A 357 -0.21 8.76 7.49
N ILE A 358 -0.42 8.39 6.21
CA ILE A 358 -0.23 9.30 5.07
C ILE A 358 -1.21 10.48 5.17
N THR A 359 -2.48 10.23 5.48
CA THR A 359 -3.48 11.30 5.65
C THR A 359 -3.09 12.27 6.76
N TYR A 360 -2.55 11.78 7.88
CA TYR A 360 -2.04 12.66 8.95
C TYR A 360 -0.85 13.50 8.48
N LEU A 361 0.08 12.90 7.72
CA LEU A 361 1.21 13.64 7.15
C LEU A 361 0.78 14.66 6.08
N PHE A 362 -0.35 14.46 5.41
CA PHE A 362 -0.88 15.40 4.41
C PHE A 362 -1.82 16.45 5.01
N LYS A 363 -2.24 16.30 6.27
CA LYS A 363 -3.13 17.23 6.95
C LYS A 363 -2.49 18.62 7.02
N ARG A 364 -3.24 19.64 6.57
CA ARG A 364 -2.81 21.05 6.54
C ARG A 364 -2.85 21.72 7.90
N GLY A 365 -2.08 22.80 8.07
CA GLY A 365 -2.13 23.66 9.26
C GLY A 365 -1.54 23.03 10.54
N THR A 366 -0.84 21.91 10.41
CA THR A 366 -0.34 21.10 11.53
C THR A 366 1.18 21.25 11.70
N HIS A 367 1.65 22.50 11.62
CA HIS A 367 3.07 22.84 11.68
C HIS A 367 3.70 22.64 13.08
N GLU A 368 2.88 22.66 14.14
CA GLU A 368 3.34 22.40 15.51
C GLU A 368 3.11 20.95 15.98
N GLU A 369 2.36 20.13 15.23
CA GLU A 369 2.00 18.77 15.67
C GLU A 369 3.19 17.79 15.64
N PHE A 370 4.20 18.02 14.79
CA PHE A 370 5.34 17.11 14.61
C PHE A 370 6.69 17.84 14.73
N GLY A 371 7.51 17.41 15.69
CA GLY A 371 8.88 17.91 15.84
C GLY A 371 9.87 17.34 14.80
N TYR A 372 10.99 18.04 14.60
CA TYR A 372 12.06 17.58 13.71
C TYR A 372 12.66 16.24 14.14
N THR A 373 12.85 16.06 15.45
CA THR A 373 13.41 14.82 16.02
C THR A 373 12.51 13.62 15.73
N SER A 374 11.19 13.81 15.81
CA SER A 374 10.24 12.72 15.57
C SER A 374 10.19 12.32 14.09
N LEU A 375 10.17 13.30 13.19
CA LEU A 375 10.16 13.04 11.75
C LEU A 375 11.46 12.40 11.26
N CYS A 376 12.62 12.87 11.73
CA CYS A 376 13.92 12.31 11.34
C CYS A 376 14.09 10.87 11.82
N THR A 377 13.69 10.58 13.06
CA THR A 377 13.76 9.22 13.60
C THR A 377 12.78 8.29 12.89
N ALA A 378 11.53 8.70 12.69
CA ALA A 378 10.56 7.95 11.91
C ALA A 378 11.08 7.68 10.49
N LEU A 379 11.67 8.67 9.80
CA LEU A 379 12.22 8.50 8.47
C LEU A 379 13.33 7.44 8.42
N ALA A 380 14.29 7.49 9.36
CA ALA A 380 15.38 6.53 9.38
C ALA A 380 14.88 5.09 9.60
N PHE A 381 14.00 4.88 10.59
CA PHE A 381 13.43 3.57 10.87
C PHE A 381 12.58 3.05 9.70
N TYR A 382 11.70 3.90 9.17
CA TYR A 382 10.78 3.52 8.11
C TYR A 382 11.52 3.22 6.80
N PHE A 383 12.56 3.99 6.46
CA PHE A 383 13.39 3.76 5.28
C PHE A 383 14.12 2.41 5.34
N ILE A 384 14.73 2.08 6.48
CA ILE A 384 15.48 0.82 6.65
C ILE A 384 14.53 -0.38 6.71
N LEU A 385 13.46 -0.30 7.50
CA LEU A 385 12.52 -1.40 7.67
C LEU A 385 11.70 -1.66 6.40
N SER A 386 11.37 -0.64 5.62
CA SER A 386 10.71 -0.83 4.32
C SER A 386 11.66 -1.48 3.29
N CYS A 387 12.94 -1.10 3.24
CA CYS A 387 13.96 -1.81 2.45
C CYS A 387 14.06 -3.28 2.86
N TRP A 388 14.03 -3.56 4.17
CA TRP A 388 14.08 -4.93 4.65
C TRP A 388 12.77 -5.68 4.40
N THR A 389 11.61 -5.02 4.44
CA THR A 389 10.33 -5.69 4.16
C THR A 389 10.20 -6.07 2.68
N ALA A 390 10.73 -5.24 1.79
CA ALA A 390 10.71 -5.45 0.34
C ALA A 390 11.43 -6.75 -0.04
N GLY A 391 10.73 -7.69 -0.69
CA GLY A 391 11.28 -8.99 -1.10
C GLY A 391 11.21 -10.10 -0.03
N SER A 392 10.58 -9.81 1.12
CA SER A 392 10.25 -10.84 2.12
C SER A 392 9.17 -11.81 1.59
N ALA A 393 9.03 -12.98 2.22
CA ALA A 393 8.16 -14.06 1.76
C ALA A 393 6.67 -13.84 2.10
N VAL A 394 6.14 -12.66 1.75
CA VAL A 394 4.78 -12.20 2.02
C VAL A 394 4.26 -11.42 0.83
N ALA A 395 3.02 -11.69 0.40
CA ALA A 395 2.41 -10.95 -0.70
C ALA A 395 2.14 -9.50 -0.28
N SER A 396 2.96 -8.58 -0.79
CA SER A 396 3.00 -7.19 -0.34
C SER A 396 3.31 -6.22 -1.48
N GLY A 397 2.68 -5.05 -1.41
CA GLY A 397 3.00 -3.88 -2.22
C GLY A 397 3.88 -2.91 -1.45
N LEU A 398 4.75 -2.20 -2.18
CA LEU A 398 5.67 -1.20 -1.62
C LEU A 398 5.16 0.24 -1.78
N VAL A 399 4.02 0.46 -2.42
CA VAL A 399 3.56 1.82 -2.74
C VAL A 399 3.33 2.64 -1.47
N ILE A 400 2.58 2.12 -0.49
CA ILE A 400 2.36 2.81 0.79
C ILE A 400 3.69 3.17 1.47
N PRO A 401 4.64 2.23 1.66
CA PRO A 401 5.91 2.57 2.27
C PRO A 401 6.71 3.66 1.56
N LEU A 402 6.67 3.68 0.23
CA LEU A 402 7.35 4.69 -0.58
C LEU A 402 6.68 6.07 -0.40
N LEU A 403 5.35 6.13 -0.49
CA LEU A 403 4.61 7.38 -0.25
C LEU A 403 4.87 7.92 1.16
N TYR A 404 4.88 7.06 2.17
CA TYR A 404 5.11 7.45 3.55
C TYR A 404 6.53 8.00 3.79
N THR A 405 7.55 7.29 3.27
CA THR A 405 8.95 7.73 3.36
C THR A 405 9.16 9.09 2.70
N GLY A 406 8.54 9.29 1.53
CA GLY A 406 8.56 10.57 0.84
C GLY A 406 7.83 11.69 1.58
N ALA A 407 6.68 11.37 2.17
CA ALA A 407 5.91 12.30 2.97
C ALA A 407 6.69 12.81 4.19
N LEU A 408 7.47 11.94 4.85
CA LEU A 408 8.27 12.31 6.02
C LEU A 408 9.33 13.37 5.70
N TYR A 409 10.19 13.17 4.69
CA TYR A 409 11.19 14.21 4.36
C TYR A 409 10.56 15.44 3.70
N GLY A 410 9.49 15.24 2.91
CA GLY A 410 8.73 16.35 2.33
C GLY A 410 8.23 17.28 3.43
N ARG A 411 7.67 16.70 4.50
CA ARG A 411 7.21 17.44 5.67
C ARG A 411 8.35 18.11 6.44
N ILE A 412 9.50 17.46 6.59
CA ILE A 412 10.70 18.07 7.20
C ILE A 412 11.10 19.33 6.43
N ILE A 413 11.16 19.27 5.10
CA ILE A 413 11.50 20.43 4.26
C ILE A 413 10.42 21.51 4.35
N GLY A 414 9.14 21.13 4.40
CA GLY A 414 8.04 22.06 4.67
C GLY A 414 8.21 22.81 5.99
N LEU A 415 8.58 22.12 7.08
CA LEU A 415 8.86 22.75 8.37
C LEU A 415 10.09 23.67 8.32
N VAL A 416 11.15 23.26 7.62
CA VAL A 416 12.33 24.12 7.39
C VAL A 416 11.91 25.42 6.68
N LEU A 417 11.04 25.35 5.67
CA LEU A 417 10.54 26.55 5.01
C LEU A 417 9.70 27.43 5.94
N VAL A 418 8.82 26.84 6.75
CA VAL A 418 8.05 27.59 7.76
C VAL A 418 8.96 28.25 8.79
N SER A 419 10.05 27.60 9.22
CA SER A 419 11.00 28.20 10.17
C SER A 419 11.85 29.32 9.57
N ILE A 420 12.14 29.29 8.27
CA ILE A 420 12.90 30.35 7.58
C ILE A 420 12.01 31.56 7.26
N PHE A 421 10.81 31.32 6.72
CA PHE A 421 9.93 32.38 6.20
C PHE A 421 8.83 32.82 7.19
N GLY A 422 8.76 32.18 8.35
CA GLY A 422 7.70 32.35 9.33
C GLY A 422 6.38 31.70 8.92
N VAL A 423 5.46 31.58 9.88
CA VAL A 423 4.09 31.13 9.60
C VAL A 423 3.37 32.24 8.84
N GLN A 424 3.16 32.04 7.54
CA GLN A 424 2.47 33.01 6.69
C GLN A 424 0.97 32.73 6.72
N THR A 425 0.19 33.61 7.36
CA THR A 425 -1.29 33.53 7.40
C THR A 425 -1.96 34.32 6.26
N ASN A 426 -1.18 35.04 5.44
CA ASN A 426 -1.68 35.80 4.30
C ASN A 426 -2.00 34.87 3.12
N GLU A 427 -3.01 35.21 2.29
CA GLU A 427 -3.39 34.44 1.09
C GLU A 427 -2.19 34.18 0.16
N TYR A 428 -1.29 35.15 0.00
CA TYR A 428 -0.06 35.01 -0.79
C TYR A 428 0.99 34.05 -0.21
N GLY A 429 0.95 33.73 1.09
CA GLY A 429 1.95 32.87 1.74
C GLY A 429 1.42 31.48 2.11
N ALA A 430 0.14 31.21 1.84
CA ALA A 430 -0.53 29.95 2.15
C ALA A 430 0.08 28.72 1.45
N TRP A 431 0.93 28.92 0.43
CA TRP A 431 1.69 27.86 -0.24
C TRP A 431 2.79 27.23 0.63
N ILE A 432 3.21 27.89 1.72
CA ILE A 432 4.19 27.36 2.66
C ILE A 432 3.50 26.49 3.71
N ASP A 433 2.90 25.39 3.26
CA ASP A 433 2.24 24.41 4.14
C ASP A 433 3.03 23.08 4.18
N PRO A 434 3.39 22.57 5.38
CA PRO A 434 4.14 21.32 5.50
C PRO A 434 3.41 20.09 4.93
N GLY A 435 2.08 20.07 4.94
CA GLY A 435 1.27 18.99 4.37
C GLY A 435 1.32 18.95 2.84
N LEU A 436 1.34 20.12 2.19
CA LEU A 436 1.57 20.23 0.74
C LEU A 436 2.96 19.69 0.37
N PHE A 437 4.00 20.10 1.09
CA PHE A 437 5.36 19.61 0.85
C PHE A 437 5.52 18.11 1.17
N ALA A 438 4.76 17.58 2.13
CA ALA A 438 4.67 16.13 2.34
C ALA A 438 4.12 15.40 1.11
N ALA A 439 3.06 15.90 0.48
CA ALA A 439 2.51 15.29 -0.73
C ALA A 439 3.50 15.33 -1.91
N ILE A 440 4.23 16.45 -2.09
CA ILE A 440 5.28 16.59 -3.12
C ILE A 440 6.47 15.67 -2.81
N GLY A 441 6.84 15.54 -1.53
CA GLY A 441 7.85 14.59 -1.06
C GLY A 441 7.46 13.14 -1.36
N ALA A 442 6.21 12.76 -1.09
CA ALA A 442 5.67 11.45 -1.40
C ALA A 442 5.78 11.12 -2.90
N ALA A 443 5.38 12.06 -3.77
CA ALA A 443 5.48 11.91 -5.22
C ALA A 443 6.94 11.79 -5.71
N SER A 444 7.83 12.66 -5.21
CA SER A 444 9.24 12.68 -5.63
C SER A 444 9.99 11.40 -5.25
N PHE A 445 9.81 10.87 -4.04
CA PHE A 445 10.43 9.61 -3.64
C PHE A 445 9.87 8.41 -4.40
N PHE A 446 8.55 8.35 -4.54
CA PHE A 446 7.92 7.24 -5.23
C PHE A 446 8.32 7.22 -6.72
N SER A 447 8.40 8.38 -7.38
CA SER A 447 8.95 8.50 -8.74
C SER A 447 10.44 8.14 -8.78
N GLY A 448 11.23 8.54 -7.80
CA GLY A 448 12.65 8.20 -7.70
C GLY A 448 12.94 6.69 -7.66
N VAL A 449 12.08 5.93 -6.97
CA VAL A 449 12.19 4.47 -6.85
C VAL A 449 11.58 3.74 -8.04
N SER A 450 10.35 4.09 -8.43
CA SER A 450 9.58 3.39 -9.46
C SER A 450 9.89 3.83 -10.89
N ARG A 451 10.48 5.02 -11.07
CA ARG A 451 10.71 5.68 -12.36
C ARG A 451 9.43 5.98 -13.16
N LEU A 452 8.28 5.97 -12.50
CA LEU A 452 7.01 6.43 -13.05
C LEU A 452 6.95 7.95 -13.13
N THR A 453 6.39 8.45 -14.22
CA THR A 453 6.27 9.87 -14.53
C THR A 453 4.81 10.29 -14.65
N ILE A 454 4.19 10.04 -15.80
CA ILE A 454 2.86 10.56 -16.14
C ILE A 454 1.78 9.80 -15.37
N SER A 455 1.86 8.47 -15.29
CA SER A 455 0.87 7.66 -14.56
C SER A 455 0.82 8.04 -13.08
N LEU A 456 1.99 8.17 -12.46
CA LEU A 456 2.11 8.55 -11.06
C LEU A 456 1.57 9.95 -10.80
N THR A 457 1.86 10.91 -11.69
CA THR A 457 1.34 12.28 -11.56
C THR A 457 -0.19 12.28 -11.52
N VAL A 458 -0.83 11.54 -12.44
CA VAL A 458 -2.30 11.44 -12.48
C VAL A 458 -2.86 10.72 -11.26
N ILE A 459 -2.20 9.66 -10.79
CA ILE A 459 -2.59 8.96 -9.55
C ILE A 459 -2.53 9.91 -8.36
N MET A 460 -1.42 10.64 -8.19
CA MET A 460 -1.25 11.58 -7.08
C MET A 460 -2.28 12.70 -7.13
N VAL A 461 -2.54 13.29 -8.30
CA VAL A 461 -3.59 14.32 -8.46
C VAL A 461 -4.96 13.76 -8.11
N SER A 462 -5.27 12.55 -8.55
CA SER A 462 -6.57 11.91 -8.26
C SER A 462 -6.74 11.47 -6.80
N MET A 463 -5.64 11.29 -6.07
CA MET A 463 -5.67 10.96 -4.63
C MET A 463 -5.78 12.20 -3.74
N LEU A 464 -5.36 13.36 -4.25
CA LEU A 464 -5.35 14.63 -3.51
C LEU A 464 -6.59 15.48 -3.80
N SER A 465 -7.18 15.29 -4.99
CA SER A 465 -8.53 15.71 -5.36
C SER A 465 -9.56 14.77 -4.77
#